data_AF-A0A834IUS2-F1
#
_entry.id   AF-A0A834IUS2-F1
#
_cell.length_a   1.000
_cell.length_b   1.000
_cell.length_c   1.000
_cell.angle_alpha   90.00
_cell.angle_beta   90.00
_cell.angle_gamma   90.00
#
_symmetry.space_group_name_H-M   'P 1'
#
loop_
_entity.id
_entity.type
_entity.pdbx_description
1 polymer ?
#
loop_
_entity_poly.entity_id
_entity_poly.type
_entity_poly.pdbx_seq_one_letter_code
_entity_poly.pdbx_strand_id
1 'polypeptide(L)'
;MLNSFQIRKDCEEEAKFLQDHIQYNEKHLGKLCEVFSQYSKKVARVRDVGDEMAKAVNNYSANESVNKSLALGLQNFSNSLSSLSDYSDLLVQNLDSKIVGILCKYEEICKRSREEIKHVFEAREKEIQRKKQLSKIKDRYPRNRQVIAQAEADVLKATNELSKTVYSIEEKATAFERQKLHDLKLILLDFITLQMGYHAKAIEIFSNCYKQVENINEESDLKDFQNARGEMDLEFKKSLKKPEISLEKKGIFNQSTASFGSVRSIFSDSKKSLKKYLNETNTESSSTSNEESDTDESSHDAENMPAVTNHQDPSISAKK
;
A
#
# COMPACT_ATOMS: atom_id res chain seq x y z
N MET A 1 -47.78 15.97 -32.17
CA MET A 1 -47.75 16.74 -30.91
C MET A 1 -47.66 15.85 -29.66
N LEU A 2 -48.25 14.65 -29.64
CA LEU A 2 -48.10 13.69 -28.54
C LEU A 2 -46.65 13.15 -28.40
N ASN A 3 -46.00 12.75 -29.51
CA ASN A 3 -44.58 12.32 -29.48
C ASN A 3 -43.63 13.39 -28.91
N SER A 4 -43.83 14.68 -29.22
CA SER A 4 -42.95 15.72 -28.70
C SER A 4 -43.23 16.10 -27.25
N PHE A 5 -44.37 15.73 -26.67
CA PHE A 5 -44.64 15.87 -25.23
C PHE A 5 -44.12 14.68 -24.44
N GLN A 6 -44.17 13.47 -25.00
CA GLN A 6 -43.60 12.26 -24.41
C GLN A 6 -42.07 12.35 -24.32
N ILE A 7 -41.39 12.65 -25.45
CA ILE A 7 -39.94 12.91 -25.53
C ILE A 7 -39.50 14.00 -24.52
N ARG A 8 -40.39 14.96 -24.22
CA ARG A 8 -40.10 16.07 -23.31
C ARG A 8 -40.16 15.70 -21.83
N LYS A 9 -40.96 14.70 -21.44
CA LYS A 9 -41.04 14.24 -20.05
C LYS A 9 -39.93 13.23 -19.77
N ASP A 10 -39.67 12.39 -20.78
CA ASP A 10 -38.64 11.36 -20.74
C ASP A 10 -37.22 11.98 -20.58
N CYS A 11 -36.93 13.11 -21.24
CA CYS A 11 -35.62 13.77 -21.14
C CYS A 11 -35.23 14.30 -19.74
N GLU A 12 -36.19 14.81 -18.96
CA GLU A 12 -35.89 15.35 -17.62
C GLU A 12 -35.71 14.23 -16.61
N GLU A 13 -36.53 13.18 -16.73
CA GLU A 13 -36.40 11.94 -15.96
C GLU A 13 -35.08 11.23 -16.29
N GLU A 14 -34.70 11.18 -17.56
CA GLU A 14 -33.42 10.62 -18.02
C GLU A 14 -32.22 11.43 -17.54
N ALA A 15 -32.24 12.77 -17.68
CA ALA A 15 -31.17 13.63 -17.19
C ALA A 15 -30.98 13.49 -15.67
N LYS A 16 -32.08 13.38 -14.92
CA LYS A 16 -32.05 13.14 -13.48
C LYS A 16 -31.49 11.76 -13.15
N PHE A 17 -31.94 10.72 -13.84
CA PHE A 17 -31.40 9.37 -13.69
C PHE A 17 -29.89 9.33 -13.93
N LEU A 18 -29.41 9.97 -15.01
CA LEU A 18 -27.99 10.07 -15.32
C LEU A 18 -27.23 10.83 -14.23
N GLN A 19 -27.80 11.92 -13.69
CA GLN A 19 -27.18 12.70 -12.62
C GLN A 19 -26.96 11.86 -11.37
N ASP A 20 -28.01 11.15 -10.94
CA ASP A 20 -27.98 10.29 -9.76
C ASP A 20 -27.00 9.12 -9.96
N HIS A 21 -27.00 8.52 -11.16
CA HIS A 21 -26.08 7.43 -11.52
C HIS A 21 -24.61 7.88 -11.53
N ILE A 22 -24.30 9.06 -12.06
CA ILE A 22 -22.93 9.60 -12.05
C ILE A 22 -22.49 9.91 -10.62
N GLN A 23 -23.35 10.51 -9.80
CA GLN A 23 -23.04 10.78 -8.39
C GLN A 23 -22.81 9.49 -7.60
N TYR A 24 -23.60 8.46 -7.86
CA TYR A 24 -23.40 7.14 -7.29
C TYR A 24 -22.04 6.54 -7.69
N ASN A 25 -21.73 6.53 -8.99
CA ASN A 25 -20.46 6.01 -9.49
C ASN A 25 -19.26 6.79 -8.92
N GLU A 26 -19.33 8.12 -8.88
CA GLU A 26 -18.28 8.99 -8.32
C GLU A 26 -17.98 8.63 -6.86
N LYS A 27 -19.00 8.43 -6.03
CA LYS A 27 -18.83 8.01 -4.64
C LYS A 27 -18.07 6.68 -4.53
N HIS A 28 -18.46 5.69 -5.31
CA HIS A 28 -17.82 4.37 -5.28
C HIS A 28 -16.40 4.39 -5.85
N LEU A 29 -16.19 5.08 -6.97
CA LEU A 29 -14.87 5.24 -7.58
C LEU A 29 -13.92 6.03 -6.68
N GLY A 30 -14.42 7.07 -6.00
CA GLY A 30 -13.68 7.81 -4.99
C GLY A 30 -13.27 6.91 -3.82
N LYS A 31 -14.16 6.06 -3.32
CA LYS A 31 -13.82 5.11 -2.25
C LYS A 31 -12.78 4.07 -2.70
N LEU A 32 -12.90 3.56 -3.93
CA LEU A 32 -11.89 2.66 -4.50
C LEU A 32 -10.54 3.36 -4.61
N CYS A 33 -10.51 4.59 -5.13
CA CYS A 33 -9.30 5.40 -5.22
C CYS A 33 -8.61 5.54 -3.86
N GLU A 34 -9.38 5.89 -2.83
CA GLU A 34 -8.90 6.02 -1.45
C GLU A 34 -8.26 4.72 -0.94
N VAL A 35 -8.96 3.59 -1.06
CA VAL A 35 -8.51 2.29 -0.55
C VAL A 35 -7.28 1.79 -1.31
N PHE A 36 -7.26 1.88 -2.65
CA PHE A 36 -6.08 1.48 -3.43
C PHE A 36 -4.87 2.38 -3.17
N SER A 37 -5.09 3.68 -2.95
CA SER A 37 -4.02 4.61 -2.57
C SER A 37 -3.44 4.26 -1.19
N GLN A 38 -4.30 3.92 -0.22
CA GLN A 38 -3.86 3.47 1.09
C GLN A 38 -3.09 2.15 0.99
N TYR A 39 -3.58 1.20 0.21
CA TYR A 39 -2.90 -0.07 -0.05
C TYR A 39 -1.49 0.16 -0.61
N SER A 40 -1.35 0.95 -1.68
CA SER A 40 -0.04 1.26 -2.29
C SER A 40 0.94 1.87 -1.26
N LYS A 41 0.48 2.83 -0.46
CA LYS A 41 1.28 3.43 0.63
C LYS A 41 1.69 2.41 1.69
N LYS A 42 0.84 1.44 2.01
CA LYS A 42 1.19 0.37 2.97
C LYS A 42 2.23 -0.58 2.40
N VAL A 43 2.14 -0.94 1.12
CA VAL A 43 3.18 -1.73 0.43
C VAL A 43 4.51 -0.99 0.44
N ALA A 44 4.53 0.32 0.18
CA ALA A 44 5.74 1.14 0.27
C ALA A 44 6.37 1.13 1.67
N ARG A 45 5.56 1.19 2.73
CA ARG A 45 6.07 1.09 4.10
C ARG A 45 6.67 -0.27 4.43
N VAL A 46 6.10 -1.35 3.88
CA VAL A 46 6.67 -2.70 4.04
C VAL A 46 8.05 -2.78 3.37
N ARG A 47 8.21 -2.19 2.18
CA ARG A 47 9.52 -2.05 1.52
C ARG A 47 10.50 -1.28 2.42
N ASP A 48 10.11 -0.12 2.95
CA ASP A 48 11.00 0.71 3.79
C ASP A 48 11.55 -0.06 5.00
N VAL A 49 10.67 -0.80 5.69
CA VAL A 49 11.09 -1.66 6.83
C VAL A 49 11.93 -2.84 6.34
N GLY A 50 11.65 -3.39 5.16
CA GLY A 50 12.49 -4.40 4.50
C GLY A 50 13.92 -3.93 4.26
N ASP A 51 14.10 -2.68 3.82
CA ASP A 51 15.42 -2.07 3.62
C ASP A 51 16.16 -1.85 4.94
N GLU A 52 15.45 -1.42 5.99
CA GLU A 52 16.02 -1.32 7.33
C GLU A 52 16.48 -2.69 7.86
N MET A 53 15.68 -3.74 7.63
CA MET A 53 16.02 -5.12 7.99
C MET A 53 17.27 -5.58 7.25
N ALA A 54 17.34 -5.39 5.93
CA ALA A 54 18.51 -5.72 5.13
C ALA A 54 19.76 -5.01 5.68
N LYS A 55 19.67 -3.70 5.91
CA LYS A 55 20.78 -2.90 6.45
C LYS A 55 21.26 -3.40 7.82
N ALA A 56 20.35 -3.72 8.73
CA ALA A 56 20.69 -4.22 10.06
C ALA A 56 21.41 -5.58 9.98
N VAL A 57 20.90 -6.50 9.15
CA VAL A 57 21.52 -7.81 8.96
C VAL A 57 22.90 -7.69 8.30
N ASN A 58 23.05 -6.85 7.27
CA ASN A 58 24.34 -6.62 6.63
C ASN A 58 25.36 -6.00 7.59
N ASN A 59 24.92 -5.12 8.49
CA ASN A 59 25.80 -4.56 9.50
C ASN A 59 26.31 -5.64 10.47
N TYR A 60 25.46 -6.59 10.87
CA TYR A 60 25.92 -7.72 11.69
C TYR A 60 26.91 -8.58 10.90
N SER A 61 26.57 -8.95 9.66
CA SER A 61 27.48 -9.69 8.77
C SER A 61 28.87 -9.05 8.67
N ALA A 62 28.94 -7.73 8.46
CA ALA A 62 30.21 -7.01 8.29
C ALA A 62 31.06 -6.94 9.57
N ASN A 63 30.44 -7.05 10.75
CA ASN A 63 31.13 -7.01 12.04
C ASN A 63 31.36 -8.39 12.65
N GLU A 64 30.79 -9.45 12.06
CA GLU A 64 31.01 -10.83 12.50
C GLU A 64 32.35 -11.33 11.94
N SER A 65 33.39 -11.25 12.76
CA SER A 65 34.75 -11.67 12.39
C SER A 65 35.08 -13.11 12.79
N VAL A 66 34.25 -13.73 13.64
CA VAL A 66 34.54 -15.04 14.22
C VAL A 66 33.79 -16.13 13.45
N ASN A 67 32.47 -16.00 13.36
CA ASN A 67 31.61 -16.99 12.72
C ASN A 67 31.50 -16.71 11.21
N LYS A 68 32.47 -17.20 10.44
CA LYS A 68 32.60 -16.86 9.00
C LYS A 68 31.45 -17.38 8.16
N SER A 69 30.94 -18.58 8.46
CA SER A 69 29.81 -19.16 7.72
C SER A 69 28.53 -18.39 8.00
N LEU A 70 28.29 -18.02 9.26
CA LEU A 70 27.19 -17.14 9.66
C LEU A 70 27.29 -15.76 9.00
N ALA A 71 28.47 -15.14 9.03
CA ALA A 71 28.70 -13.84 8.41
C ALA A 71 28.30 -13.86 6.93
N LEU A 72 28.72 -14.90 6.19
CA LEU A 72 28.34 -15.09 4.78
C LEU A 72 26.83 -15.33 4.60
N GLY A 73 26.22 -16.16 5.46
CA GLY A 73 24.78 -16.42 5.44
C GLY A 73 23.94 -15.16 5.67
N LEU A 74 24.33 -14.34 6.64
CA LEU A 74 23.72 -13.03 6.92
C LEU A 74 23.89 -12.07 5.73
N GLN A 75 25.07 -12.04 5.10
CA GLN A 75 25.31 -11.22 3.92
C GLN A 75 24.37 -11.59 2.77
N ASN A 76 24.27 -12.90 2.48
CA ASN A 76 23.41 -13.44 1.44
C ASN A 76 21.92 -13.16 1.70
N PHE A 77 21.49 -13.32 2.95
CA PHE A 77 20.14 -12.98 3.37
C PHE A 77 19.83 -11.50 3.18
N SER A 78 20.74 -10.61 3.60
CA SER A 78 20.60 -9.17 3.37
C SER A 78 20.51 -8.83 1.88
N ASN A 79 21.36 -9.42 1.04
CA ASN A 79 21.35 -9.15 -0.40
C ASN A 79 20.03 -9.58 -1.04
N SER A 80 19.46 -10.69 -0.57
CA SER A 80 18.15 -11.19 -1.02
C SER A 80 17.02 -10.25 -0.61
N LEU A 81 17.03 -9.72 0.61
CA LEU A 81 16.08 -8.71 1.06
C LEU A 81 16.18 -7.41 0.25
N SER A 82 17.40 -6.91 0.00
CA SER A 82 17.58 -5.72 -0.85
C SER A 82 17.01 -5.93 -2.25
N SER A 83 17.26 -7.10 -2.85
CA SER A 83 16.67 -7.43 -4.16
C SER A 83 15.14 -7.49 -4.10
N LEU A 84 14.56 -8.05 -3.04
CA LEU A 84 13.11 -8.06 -2.85
C LEU A 84 12.52 -6.66 -2.69
N SER A 85 13.23 -5.76 -2.00
CA SER A 85 12.85 -4.35 -1.89
C SER A 85 12.82 -3.64 -3.24
N ASP A 86 13.80 -3.89 -4.12
CA ASP A 86 13.79 -3.32 -5.48
C ASP A 86 12.54 -3.75 -6.26
N TYR A 87 12.14 -5.02 -6.16
CA TYR A 87 10.89 -5.50 -6.76
C TYR A 87 9.64 -4.93 -6.08
N SER A 88 9.70 -4.68 -4.77
CA SER A 88 8.61 -4.05 -4.03
C SER A 88 8.43 -2.59 -4.45
N ASP A 89 9.53 -1.86 -4.71
CA ASP A 89 9.49 -0.51 -5.26
C ASP A 89 8.82 -0.49 -6.64
N LEU A 90 9.20 -1.41 -7.52
CA LEU A 90 8.58 -1.56 -8.83
C LEU A 90 7.08 -1.89 -8.73
N LEU A 91 6.67 -2.71 -7.76
CA LEU A 91 5.25 -2.98 -7.50
C LEU A 91 4.54 -1.68 -7.11
N VAL A 92 5.07 -0.90 -6.16
CA VAL A 92 4.49 0.38 -5.72
C VAL A 92 4.33 1.34 -6.90
N GLN A 93 5.36 1.53 -7.71
CA GLN A 93 5.31 2.40 -8.90
C GLN A 93 4.21 1.96 -9.89
N ASN A 94 4.05 0.65 -10.09
CA ASN A 94 3.01 0.11 -10.96
C ASN A 94 1.61 0.25 -10.36
N LEU A 95 1.43 0.02 -9.05
CA LEU A 95 0.16 0.27 -8.36
C LEU A 95 -0.23 1.75 -8.49
N ASP A 96 0.72 2.66 -8.27
CA ASP A 96 0.45 4.10 -8.35
C ASP A 96 0.09 4.55 -9.76
N SER A 97 0.78 4.06 -10.79
CA SER A 97 0.55 4.50 -12.17
C SER A 97 -0.63 3.81 -12.86
N LYS A 98 -0.76 2.47 -12.72
CA LYS A 98 -1.76 1.68 -13.45
C LYS A 98 -3.10 1.55 -12.74
N ILE A 99 -3.14 1.81 -11.44
CA ILE A 99 -4.36 1.60 -10.64
C ILE A 99 -4.80 2.94 -10.06
N VAL A 100 -4.01 3.49 -9.13
CA VAL A 100 -4.35 4.74 -8.45
C VAL A 100 -4.45 5.89 -9.45
N GLY A 101 -3.49 5.99 -10.38
CA GLY A 101 -3.47 7.03 -11.40
C GLY A 101 -4.66 6.99 -12.36
N ILE A 102 -5.28 5.83 -12.59
CA ILE A 102 -6.51 5.73 -13.38
C ILE A 102 -7.71 6.16 -12.52
N LEU A 103 -7.82 5.63 -11.30
CA LEU A 103 -8.91 5.95 -10.37
C LEU A 103 -8.98 7.46 -10.03
N CYS A 104 -7.83 8.12 -9.84
CA CYS A 104 -7.77 9.57 -9.57
C CYS A 104 -8.41 10.42 -10.68
N LYS A 105 -8.36 9.98 -11.93
CA LYS A 105 -8.92 10.74 -13.06
C LYS A 105 -10.45 10.77 -13.03
N TYR A 106 -11.09 9.83 -12.35
CA TYR A 106 -12.54 9.74 -12.32
C TYR A 106 -13.21 10.91 -11.59
N GLU A 107 -12.52 11.61 -10.69
CA GLU A 107 -13.04 12.85 -10.09
C GLU A 107 -13.33 13.90 -11.18
N GLU A 108 -12.37 14.17 -12.06
CA GLU A 108 -12.53 15.14 -13.16
C GLU A 108 -13.53 14.66 -14.22
N ILE A 109 -13.51 13.35 -14.54
CA ILE A 109 -14.44 12.76 -15.52
C ILE A 109 -15.88 12.90 -15.01
N CYS A 110 -16.17 12.49 -13.77
CA CYS A 110 -17.50 12.60 -13.18
C CYS A 110 -17.94 14.06 -13.06
N LYS A 111 -17.03 14.99 -12.70
CA LYS A 111 -17.33 16.43 -12.68
C LYS A 111 -17.76 16.93 -14.06
N ARG A 112 -16.99 16.64 -15.12
CA ARG A 112 -17.31 17.06 -16.49
C ARG A 112 -18.66 16.51 -16.95
N SER A 113 -18.93 15.22 -16.71
CA SER A 113 -20.20 14.63 -17.11
C SER A 113 -21.40 15.22 -16.36
N ARG A 114 -21.26 15.61 -15.08
CA ARG A 114 -22.31 16.36 -14.36
C ARG A 114 -22.56 17.74 -14.95
N GLU A 115 -21.51 18.46 -15.34
CA GLU A 115 -21.63 19.78 -15.98
C GLU A 115 -22.40 19.66 -17.31
N GLU A 116 -22.19 18.59 -18.07
CA GLU A 116 -22.93 18.32 -19.30
C GLU A 116 -24.41 18.01 -19.05
N ILE A 117 -24.75 17.27 -17.99
CA ILE A 117 -26.14 17.06 -17.56
C ILE A 117 -26.80 18.38 -17.17
N LYS A 118 -26.07 19.24 -16.46
CA LYS A 118 -26.59 20.56 -16.06
C LYS A 118 -27.01 21.41 -17.26
N HIS A 119 -26.29 21.34 -18.38
CA HIS A 119 -26.65 22.05 -19.60
C HIS A 119 -28.00 21.59 -20.20
N VAL A 120 -28.39 20.33 -20.02
CA VAL A 120 -29.72 19.84 -20.45
C VAL A 120 -30.82 20.50 -19.62
N PHE A 121 -30.65 20.61 -18.30
CA PHE A 121 -31.60 21.32 -17.43
C PHE A 121 -31.70 22.82 -17.79
N GLU A 122 -30.58 23.46 -18.09
CA GLU A 122 -30.55 24.88 -18.51
C GLU A 122 -31.26 25.09 -19.87
N ALA A 123 -31.01 24.22 -20.86
CA ALA A 123 -31.68 24.27 -22.16
C ALA A 123 -33.19 24.04 -22.02
N ARG A 124 -33.59 23.13 -21.12
CA ARG A 124 -34.98 22.84 -20.80
C ARG A 124 -35.68 24.02 -20.14
N GLU A 125 -35.06 24.63 -19.14
CA GLU A 125 -35.62 25.80 -18.46
C GLU A 125 -35.81 26.97 -19.44
N LYS A 126 -34.84 27.21 -20.33
CA LYS A 126 -34.99 28.19 -21.43
C LYS A 126 -36.18 27.86 -22.33
N GLU A 127 -36.37 26.60 -22.73
CA GLU A 127 -37.52 26.18 -23.54
C GLU A 127 -38.86 26.48 -22.84
N ILE A 128 -38.95 26.16 -21.54
CA ILE A 128 -40.14 26.44 -20.71
C ILE A 128 -40.41 27.94 -20.63
N GLN A 129 -39.39 28.76 -20.39
CA GLN A 129 -39.50 30.21 -20.30
C GLN A 129 -39.99 30.82 -21.62
N ARG A 130 -39.45 30.39 -22.77
CA ARG A 130 -39.90 30.86 -24.10
C ARG A 130 -41.35 30.48 -24.38
N LYS A 131 -41.79 29.29 -23.99
CA LYS A 131 -43.21 28.88 -24.11
C LYS A 131 -44.15 29.72 -23.24
N LYS A 132 -43.76 29.99 -21.99
CA LYS A 132 -44.52 30.89 -21.09
C LYS A 132 -44.61 32.30 -21.67
N GLN A 133 -43.53 32.82 -22.27
CA GLN A 133 -43.53 34.11 -22.95
C GLN A 133 -44.47 34.13 -24.16
N LEU A 134 -44.44 33.08 -24.99
CA LEU A 134 -45.35 32.95 -26.14
C LEU A 134 -46.82 32.97 -25.72
N SER A 135 -47.19 32.25 -24.66
CA SER A 135 -48.57 32.27 -24.12
C SER A 135 -48.99 33.69 -23.73
N LYS A 136 -48.16 34.40 -22.97
CA LYS A 136 -48.44 35.79 -22.54
C LYS A 136 -48.59 36.76 -23.71
N ILE A 137 -47.79 36.58 -24.77
CA ILE A 137 -47.86 37.41 -25.99
C ILE A 137 -49.15 37.13 -26.76
N LYS A 138 -49.55 35.84 -26.88
CA LYS A 138 -50.82 35.45 -27.51
C LYS A 138 -52.03 36.03 -26.79
N ASP A 139 -52.02 36.01 -25.46
CA ASP A 139 -53.11 36.55 -24.63
C ASP A 139 -53.18 38.09 -24.71
N ARG A 140 -52.03 38.77 -24.72
CA ARG A 140 -51.96 40.24 -24.67
C ARG A 140 -52.15 40.91 -26.04
N TYR A 141 -51.71 40.28 -27.13
CA TYR A 141 -51.76 40.86 -28.49
C TYR A 141 -52.30 39.87 -29.54
N PRO A 142 -53.55 39.39 -29.43
CA PRO A 142 -54.07 38.31 -30.27
C PRO A 142 -54.16 38.65 -31.77
N ARG A 143 -54.23 39.93 -32.14
CA ARG A 143 -54.27 40.38 -33.55
C ARG A 143 -52.89 40.70 -34.13
N ASN A 144 -51.84 40.79 -33.30
CA ASN A 144 -50.50 41.13 -33.76
C ASN A 144 -49.75 39.87 -34.21
N ARG A 145 -50.06 39.43 -35.43
CA ARG A 145 -49.52 38.19 -36.00
C ARG A 145 -47.99 38.21 -36.11
N GLN A 146 -47.38 39.37 -36.33
CA GLN A 146 -45.92 39.49 -36.48
C GLN A 146 -45.18 39.23 -35.17
N VAL A 147 -45.65 39.80 -34.05
CA VAL A 147 -45.04 39.59 -32.72
C VAL A 147 -45.25 38.15 -32.24
N ILE A 148 -46.42 37.55 -32.55
CA ILE A 148 -46.68 36.13 -32.27
C ILE A 148 -45.73 35.25 -33.08
N ALA A 149 -45.57 35.50 -34.38
CA ALA A 149 -44.68 34.72 -35.24
C ALA A 149 -43.21 34.77 -34.77
N GLN A 150 -42.74 35.93 -34.31
CA GLN A 150 -41.41 36.06 -33.73
C GLN A 150 -41.23 35.22 -32.47
N ALA A 151 -42.21 35.25 -31.55
CA ALA A 151 -42.17 34.45 -30.33
C ALA A 151 -42.27 32.94 -30.62
N GLU A 152 -43.01 32.53 -31.66
CA GLU A 152 -43.05 31.15 -32.14
C GLU A 152 -41.68 30.69 -32.68
N ALA A 153 -40.98 31.55 -33.41
CA ALA A 153 -39.62 31.29 -33.88
C ALA A 153 -38.63 31.11 -32.72
N ASP A 154 -38.73 31.93 -31.66
CA ASP A 154 -37.90 31.80 -30.46
C ASP A 154 -38.14 30.49 -29.71
N VAL A 155 -39.41 30.05 -29.60
CA VAL A 155 -39.75 28.74 -29.03
C VAL A 155 -39.19 27.60 -29.87
N LEU A 156 -39.31 27.69 -31.20
CA LEU A 156 -38.76 26.69 -32.10
C LEU A 156 -37.23 26.59 -31.97
N LYS A 157 -36.54 27.74 -31.87
CA LYS A 157 -35.09 27.80 -31.63
C LYS A 157 -34.71 27.12 -30.31
N ALA A 158 -35.38 27.43 -29.21
CA ALA A 158 -35.13 26.82 -27.91
C ALA A 158 -35.44 25.32 -27.89
N THR A 159 -36.48 24.88 -28.59
CA THR A 159 -36.83 23.46 -28.74
C THR A 159 -35.74 22.71 -29.51
N ASN A 160 -35.22 23.30 -30.59
CA ASN A 160 -34.13 22.70 -31.36
C ASN A 160 -32.81 22.63 -30.57
N GLU A 161 -32.51 23.64 -29.75
CA GLU A 161 -31.37 23.63 -28.83
C GLU A 161 -31.49 22.48 -27.81
N LEU A 162 -32.66 22.34 -27.17
CA LEU A 162 -32.94 21.23 -26.25
C LEU A 162 -32.73 19.87 -26.94
N SER A 163 -33.36 19.64 -28.10
CA SER A 163 -33.19 18.36 -28.82
C SER A 163 -31.73 18.03 -29.11
N LYS A 164 -30.91 19.03 -29.50
CA LYS A 164 -29.47 18.82 -29.72
C LYS A 164 -28.74 18.42 -28.44
N THR A 165 -29.07 19.05 -27.30
CA THR A 165 -28.45 18.71 -26.02
C THR A 165 -28.82 17.30 -25.54
N VAL A 166 -30.05 16.84 -25.82
CA VAL A 166 -30.50 15.49 -25.48
C VAL A 166 -29.71 14.43 -26.26
N TYR A 167 -29.64 14.54 -27.59
CA TYR A 167 -28.83 13.60 -28.38
C TYR A 167 -27.36 13.59 -27.96
N SER A 168 -26.81 14.78 -27.65
CA SER A 168 -25.43 14.87 -27.19
C SER A 168 -25.22 14.18 -25.84
N ILE A 169 -26.21 14.16 -24.93
CA ILE A 169 -26.02 13.54 -23.63
C ILE A 169 -26.16 12.03 -23.67
N GLU A 170 -27.03 11.49 -24.52
CA GLU A 170 -27.14 10.04 -24.74
C GLU A 170 -25.79 9.43 -25.19
N GLU A 171 -25.12 10.09 -26.15
CA GLU A 171 -23.82 9.66 -26.65
C GLU A 171 -22.75 9.73 -25.55
N LYS A 172 -22.69 10.85 -24.81
CA LYS A 172 -21.70 11.06 -23.76
C LYS A 172 -21.92 10.17 -22.53
N ALA A 173 -23.18 9.91 -22.15
CA ALA A 173 -23.53 8.97 -21.10
C ALA A 173 -23.12 7.54 -21.47
N THR A 174 -23.37 7.13 -22.72
CA THR A 174 -22.94 5.83 -23.24
C THR A 174 -21.41 5.73 -23.25
N ALA A 175 -20.72 6.79 -23.65
CA ALA A 175 -19.26 6.84 -23.65
C ALA A 175 -18.68 6.75 -22.22
N PHE A 176 -19.25 7.49 -21.26
CA PHE A 176 -18.88 7.43 -19.84
C PHE A 176 -19.04 6.01 -19.29
N GLU A 177 -20.20 5.38 -19.51
CA GLU A 177 -20.46 4.03 -18.98
C GLU A 177 -19.53 2.99 -19.62
N ARG A 178 -19.30 3.08 -20.94
CA ARG A 178 -18.34 2.20 -21.64
C ARG A 178 -16.92 2.37 -21.10
N GLN A 179 -16.47 3.61 -20.91
CA GLN A 179 -15.14 3.90 -20.36
C GLN A 179 -15.01 3.35 -18.93
N LYS A 180 -15.98 3.63 -18.06
CA LYS A 180 -16.02 3.13 -16.68
C LYS A 180 -15.90 1.62 -16.60
N LEU A 181 -16.72 0.91 -17.38
CA LEU A 181 -16.72 -0.56 -17.40
C LEU A 181 -15.38 -1.12 -17.88
N HIS A 182 -14.81 -0.52 -18.91
CA HIS A 182 -13.52 -0.93 -19.45
C HIS A 182 -12.38 -0.69 -18.46
N ASP A 183 -12.29 0.51 -17.91
CA ASP A 183 -11.22 0.90 -17.00
C ASP A 183 -11.29 0.10 -15.69
N LEU A 184 -12.47 -0.09 -15.10
CA LEU A 184 -12.62 -0.91 -13.90
C LEU A 184 -12.16 -2.35 -14.13
N LYS A 185 -12.51 -2.93 -15.30
CA LYS A 185 -12.01 -4.26 -15.67
C LYS A 185 -10.49 -4.28 -15.76
N LEU A 186 -9.89 -3.29 -16.42
CA LEU A 186 -8.44 -3.21 -16.56
C LEU A 186 -7.74 -3.02 -15.21
N ILE A 187 -8.23 -2.12 -14.36
CA ILE A 187 -7.72 -1.88 -13.01
C ILE A 187 -7.65 -3.18 -12.21
N LEU A 188 -8.72 -3.98 -12.22
CA LEU A 188 -8.77 -5.25 -11.49
C LEU A 188 -7.81 -6.29 -12.08
N LEU A 189 -7.75 -6.41 -13.41
CA LEU A 189 -6.84 -7.35 -14.09
C LEU A 189 -5.37 -6.97 -13.88
N ASP A 190 -5.04 -5.67 -13.95
CA ASP A 190 -3.70 -5.16 -13.71
C ASP A 190 -3.30 -5.38 -12.25
N PHE A 191 -4.19 -5.11 -11.29
CA PHE A 191 -3.92 -5.41 -9.89
C PHE A 191 -3.56 -6.88 -9.68
N ILE A 192 -4.39 -7.80 -10.17
CA ILE A 192 -4.15 -9.24 -10.02
C ILE A 192 -2.82 -9.64 -10.66
N THR A 193 -2.58 -9.21 -11.90
CA THR A 193 -1.35 -9.54 -12.63
C THR A 193 -0.10 -9.00 -11.94
N LEU A 194 -0.15 -7.77 -11.41
CA LEU A 194 0.95 -7.16 -10.67
C LEU A 194 1.26 -7.93 -9.38
N GLN A 195 0.22 -8.27 -8.61
CA GLN A 195 0.37 -9.07 -7.38
C GLN A 195 0.94 -10.46 -7.68
N MET A 196 0.42 -11.15 -8.69
CA MET A 196 0.94 -12.44 -9.12
C MET A 196 2.41 -12.36 -9.52
N GLY A 197 2.79 -11.35 -10.30
CA GLY A 197 4.17 -11.13 -10.73
C GLY A 197 5.11 -10.89 -9.56
N TYR A 198 4.71 -10.02 -8.63
CA TYR A 198 5.49 -9.74 -7.42
C TYR A 198 5.65 -10.98 -6.54
N HIS A 199 4.57 -11.69 -6.22
CA HIS A 199 4.62 -12.86 -5.36
C HIS A 199 5.40 -14.02 -5.98
N ALA A 200 5.27 -14.25 -7.29
CA ALA A 200 6.09 -15.24 -7.98
C ALA A 200 7.59 -14.92 -7.84
N LYS A 201 7.95 -13.64 -7.99
CA LYS A 201 9.35 -13.21 -7.82
C LYS A 201 9.83 -13.31 -6.36
N ALA A 202 8.97 -12.97 -5.41
CA ALA A 202 9.28 -13.12 -3.99
C ALA A 202 9.54 -14.59 -3.62
N ILE A 203 8.73 -15.52 -4.13
CA ILE A 203 8.94 -16.96 -3.94
C ILE A 203 10.29 -17.40 -4.50
N GLU A 204 10.65 -16.94 -5.71
CA GLU A 204 11.94 -17.25 -6.33
C GLU A 204 13.11 -16.77 -5.45
N ILE A 205 13.08 -15.51 -5.00
CA ILE A 205 14.12 -14.90 -4.16
C ILE A 205 14.22 -15.62 -2.82
N PHE A 206 13.09 -15.84 -2.13
CA PHE A 206 13.10 -16.51 -0.83
C PHE A 206 13.53 -17.97 -0.93
N SER A 207 13.18 -18.68 -2.02
CA SER A 207 13.63 -20.06 -2.22
C SER A 207 15.15 -20.13 -2.39
N ASN A 208 15.77 -19.15 -3.07
CA ASN A 208 17.22 -19.08 -3.17
C ASN A 208 17.88 -18.67 -1.84
N CYS A 209 17.31 -17.65 -1.18
CA CYS A 209 17.76 -17.18 0.12
C CYS A 209 17.74 -18.29 1.17
N TYR A 210 16.67 -19.10 1.20
CA TYR A 210 16.54 -20.25 2.09
C TYR A 210 17.73 -21.20 1.93
N LYS A 211 18.08 -21.59 0.70
CA LYS A 211 19.23 -22.47 0.43
C LYS A 211 20.55 -21.84 0.90
N GLN A 212 20.71 -20.53 0.75
CA GLN A 212 21.93 -19.84 1.18
C GLN A 212 22.07 -19.82 2.71
N VAL A 213 20.97 -19.64 3.43
CA VAL A 213 20.93 -19.66 4.90
C VAL A 213 21.06 -21.09 5.44
N GLU A 214 20.44 -22.07 4.78
CA GLU A 214 20.56 -23.50 5.13
C GLU A 214 22.00 -24.02 5.07
N ASN A 215 22.86 -23.39 4.26
CA ASN A 215 24.27 -23.73 4.14
C ASN A 215 25.16 -23.13 5.26
N ILE A 216 24.60 -22.40 6.23
CA ILE A 216 25.36 -21.94 7.39
C ILE A 216 25.84 -23.17 8.17
N ASN A 217 27.15 -23.28 8.39
CA ASN A 217 27.76 -24.41 9.07
C ASN A 217 28.07 -24.06 10.52
N GLU A 218 27.17 -24.43 11.43
CA GLU A 218 27.31 -24.08 12.85
C GLU A 218 28.50 -24.80 13.52
N GLU A 219 28.83 -26.02 13.08
CA GLU A 219 29.98 -26.76 13.61
C GLU A 219 31.31 -26.09 13.25
N SER A 220 31.44 -25.59 12.02
CA SER A 220 32.62 -24.86 11.55
C SER A 220 32.77 -23.56 12.31
N ASP A 221 31.67 -22.80 12.44
CA ASP A 221 31.68 -21.52 13.17
C ASP A 221 32.01 -21.72 14.66
N LEU A 222 31.48 -22.78 15.28
CA LEU A 222 31.82 -23.09 16.68
C LEU A 222 33.31 -23.43 16.85
N LYS A 223 33.92 -24.12 15.87
CA LYS A 223 35.37 -24.37 15.88
C LYS A 223 36.16 -23.07 15.71
N ASP A 224 35.74 -22.20 14.80
CA ASP A 224 36.37 -20.89 14.60
C ASP A 224 36.30 -20.05 15.90
N PHE A 225 35.18 -20.07 16.60
CA PHE A 225 35.03 -19.45 17.91
C PHE A 225 35.96 -20.04 18.98
N GLN A 226 36.06 -21.37 19.06
CA GLN A 226 36.95 -22.04 20.01
C GLN A 226 38.42 -21.69 19.75
N ASN A 227 38.83 -21.64 18.48
CA ASN A 227 40.18 -21.25 18.07
C ASN A 227 40.48 -19.80 18.46
N ALA A 228 39.60 -18.86 18.12
CA ALA A 228 39.76 -17.44 18.48
C ALA A 228 39.85 -17.24 20.00
N ARG A 229 39.03 -17.97 20.77
CA ARG A 229 39.10 -17.96 22.24
C ARG A 229 40.43 -18.52 22.76
N GLY A 230 40.93 -19.60 22.17
CA GLY A 230 42.21 -20.22 22.54
C GLY A 230 43.39 -19.30 22.28
N GLU A 231 43.40 -18.60 21.14
CA GLU A 231 44.41 -17.60 20.80
C GLU A 231 44.43 -16.44 21.81
N MET A 232 43.27 -15.91 22.18
CA MET A 232 43.18 -14.85 23.19
C MET A 232 43.64 -15.31 24.58
N ASP A 233 43.36 -16.56 24.98
CA ASP A 233 43.85 -17.12 26.25
C ASP A 233 45.39 -17.28 26.23
N LEU A 234 45.97 -17.66 25.09
CA LEU A 234 47.42 -17.72 24.91
C LEU A 234 48.07 -16.33 25.00
N GLU A 235 47.48 -15.31 24.36
CA GLU A 235 47.96 -13.93 24.45
C GLU A 235 47.83 -13.36 25.87
N PHE A 236 46.71 -13.62 26.55
CA PHE A 236 46.51 -13.23 27.94
C PHE A 236 47.53 -13.89 28.88
N LYS A 237 47.81 -15.19 28.70
CA LYS A 237 48.86 -15.87 29.47
C LYS A 237 50.26 -15.34 29.18
N LYS A 238 50.54 -14.90 27.94
CA LYS A 238 51.81 -14.26 27.58
C LYS A 238 51.95 -12.88 28.23
N SER A 239 50.89 -12.08 28.29
CA SER A 239 50.93 -10.75 28.92
C SER A 239 51.06 -10.80 30.45
N LEU A 240 50.60 -11.88 31.08
CA LEU A 240 50.84 -12.14 32.51
C LEU A 240 52.29 -12.55 32.84
N LYS A 241 53.04 -13.07 31.87
CA LYS A 241 54.47 -13.40 32.07
C LYS A 241 55.27 -12.09 31.99
N LYS A 242 55.68 -11.56 33.15
CA LYS A 242 56.63 -10.43 33.25
C LYS A 242 57.86 -10.68 32.35
N PRO A 243 58.45 -9.64 31.73
CA PRO A 243 59.76 -9.80 31.10
C PRO A 243 60.75 -10.23 32.18
N GLU A 244 61.43 -11.36 31.96
CA GLU A 244 62.60 -11.72 32.75
C GLU A 244 63.65 -10.64 32.52
N ILE A 245 63.73 -9.69 33.46
CA ILE A 245 64.93 -8.88 33.61
C ILE A 245 66.04 -9.88 33.93
N SER A 246 66.92 -10.07 32.97
CA SER A 246 68.17 -10.80 33.09
C SER A 246 68.93 -10.28 34.30
N LEU A 247 68.90 -11.05 35.39
CA LEU A 247 69.74 -10.87 36.56
C LEU A 247 71.19 -11.23 36.19
N GLU A 248 71.94 -10.26 35.69
CA GLU A 248 73.37 -10.25 35.90
C GLU A 248 73.68 -9.87 37.36
N LYS A 249 74.32 -10.81 38.06
CA LYS A 249 74.76 -10.68 39.45
C LYS A 249 75.66 -9.47 39.64
N LYS A 250 75.32 -8.61 40.60
CA LYS A 250 76.24 -8.13 41.66
C LYS A 250 75.52 -7.33 42.74
N GLY A 251 75.78 -7.70 44.00
CA GLY A 251 75.82 -6.75 45.12
C GLY A 251 74.55 -6.59 45.95
N ILE A 252 74.65 -7.05 47.19
CA ILE A 252 73.73 -6.90 48.34
C ILE A 252 73.35 -5.42 48.59
N PHE A 253 72.06 -5.12 48.75
CA PHE A 253 71.57 -4.13 49.73
C PHE A 253 70.09 -4.34 50.10
N ASN A 254 69.76 -3.95 51.32
CA ASN A 254 68.58 -4.30 52.12
C ASN A 254 67.29 -3.51 51.79
N GLN A 255 66.17 -4.11 52.26
CA GLN A 255 64.87 -3.52 52.61
C GLN A 255 63.94 -3.01 51.49
N SER A 256 62.81 -3.69 51.30
CA SER A 256 61.56 -3.27 51.95
C SER A 256 60.40 -4.21 51.58
N THR A 257 59.57 -4.45 52.58
CA THR A 257 58.28 -5.13 52.51
C THR A 257 57.32 -4.37 51.60
N ALA A 258 56.84 -5.00 50.52
CA ALA A 258 55.66 -4.54 49.79
C ALA A 258 54.72 -5.73 49.57
N SER A 259 53.73 -5.73 50.47
CA SER A 259 52.49 -6.50 50.51
C SER A 259 51.96 -6.97 49.15
N PHE A 260 51.63 -8.27 49.08
CA PHE A 260 50.69 -8.82 48.12
C PHE A 260 49.30 -8.19 48.37
N GLY A 261 49.09 -7.00 47.81
CA GLY A 261 47.81 -6.32 47.78
C GLY A 261 46.88 -6.97 46.75
N SER A 262 46.03 -7.88 47.24
CA SER A 262 44.64 -8.09 46.83
C SER A 262 44.24 -7.67 45.41
N VAL A 263 44.21 -8.63 44.46
CA VAL A 263 43.50 -8.49 43.17
C VAL A 263 41.98 -8.63 43.31
N ARG A 264 41.44 -8.57 44.53
CA ARG A 264 40.02 -8.77 44.82
C ARG A 264 39.16 -7.52 44.56
N SER A 265 39.75 -6.38 44.21
CA SER A 265 39.01 -5.13 43.93
C SER A 265 38.74 -4.85 42.45
N ILE A 266 39.14 -5.72 41.51
CA ILE A 266 38.82 -5.56 40.08
C ILE A 266 37.49 -6.26 39.70
N PHE A 267 37.03 -7.22 40.52
CA PHE A 267 35.79 -7.97 40.28
C PHE A 267 34.63 -7.64 41.25
N SER A 268 34.67 -6.50 41.92
CA SER A 268 33.57 -6.04 42.77
C SER A 268 33.26 -4.57 42.52
N ASP A 269 32.58 -4.28 41.41
CA ASP A 269 31.39 -3.41 41.37
C ASP A 269 30.88 -3.23 39.94
N SER A 270 29.95 -4.11 39.54
CA SER A 270 28.88 -3.73 38.61
C SER A 270 27.62 -4.51 38.94
N LYS A 271 27.15 -4.34 40.18
CA LYS A 271 25.75 -4.54 40.57
C LYS A 271 25.27 -3.25 41.21
N LYS A 272 25.07 -2.21 40.38
CA LYS A 272 24.08 -1.13 40.53
C LYS A 272 24.27 -0.09 39.42
N SER A 273 23.79 -0.41 38.22
CA SER A 273 23.21 0.58 37.30
C SER A 273 22.35 -0.11 36.24
N LEU A 274 21.30 -0.77 36.70
CA LEU A 274 20.22 -1.31 35.85
C LEU A 274 18.84 -1.00 36.45
N LYS A 275 18.72 0.21 37.01
CA LYS A 275 17.45 0.85 37.43
C LYS A 275 17.54 2.36 37.15
N LYS A 276 17.82 2.73 35.90
CA LYS A 276 17.69 4.10 35.39
C LYS A 276 17.51 4.13 33.86
N TYR A 277 16.60 3.30 33.35
CA TYR A 277 16.00 3.44 32.01
C TYR A 277 14.52 3.02 31.98
N LEU A 278 13.90 2.86 33.15
CA LEU A 278 12.47 2.67 33.33
C LEU A 278 12.04 3.63 34.44
N ASN A 279 11.28 4.65 34.04
CA ASN A 279 10.52 5.63 34.81
C ASN A 279 11.00 7.09 34.68
N GLU A 280 10.02 7.89 34.23
CA GLU A 280 9.89 9.35 34.28
C GLU A 280 10.43 10.18 33.10
N THR A 281 9.63 10.18 32.03
CA THR A 281 9.14 11.44 31.41
C THR A 281 7.67 11.29 30.98
N ASN A 282 6.75 11.47 31.92
CA ASN A 282 5.44 12.13 31.71
C ASN A 282 5.58 13.42 32.53
N THR A 283 5.52 14.63 31.97
CA THR A 283 4.37 15.44 31.52
C THR A 283 4.99 16.75 31.00
N GLU A 284 4.55 17.52 29.99
CA GLU A 284 3.23 17.87 29.46
C GLU A 284 3.46 18.71 28.18
N SER A 285 2.69 18.49 27.11
CA SER A 285 2.01 19.56 26.34
C SER A 285 1.30 19.00 25.09
N SER A 286 -0.02 18.81 25.24
CA SER A 286 -1.10 19.12 24.28
C SER A 286 -0.90 18.91 22.77
N SER A 287 -1.69 18.03 22.14
CA SER A 287 -2.99 18.44 21.53
C SER A 287 -3.63 17.33 20.67
N THR A 288 -4.89 17.04 21.01
CA THR A 288 -6.01 16.60 20.15
C THR A 288 -6.07 15.16 19.66
N SER A 289 -6.89 14.41 20.41
CA SER A 289 -7.66 13.21 20.09
C SER A 289 -8.44 13.28 18.77
N ASN A 290 -8.51 12.14 18.08
CA ASN A 290 -9.76 11.48 17.66
C ASN A 290 -9.43 10.11 17.03
N GLU A 291 -9.45 9.06 17.84
CA GLU A 291 -9.66 7.69 17.37
C GLU A 291 -11.06 7.28 17.85
N GLU A 292 -11.97 7.07 16.90
CA GLU A 292 -13.21 6.34 17.14
C GLU A 292 -12.87 4.86 17.20
N SER A 293 -13.22 4.28 18.35
CA SER A 293 -13.35 2.86 18.58
C SER A 293 -14.53 2.29 17.80
N ASP A 294 -14.36 1.13 17.17
CA ASP A 294 -15.42 0.12 17.14
C ASP A 294 -14.79 -1.26 17.38
N THR A 295 -15.10 -1.76 18.57
CA THR A 295 -15.09 -3.17 18.94
C THR A 295 -16.13 -3.93 18.14
N ASP A 296 -15.80 -5.15 17.70
CA ASP A 296 -16.73 -6.26 17.83
C ASP A 296 -15.97 -7.58 18.01
N GLU A 297 -16.17 -8.17 19.18
CA GLU A 297 -15.85 -9.56 19.50
C GLU A 297 -16.84 -10.49 18.78
N SER A 298 -16.38 -11.62 18.24
CA SER A 298 -17.16 -12.85 18.31
C SER A 298 -16.28 -14.10 18.31
N SER A 299 -16.22 -14.69 19.50
CA SER A 299 -16.30 -16.12 19.86
C SER A 299 -15.50 -17.19 19.08
N HIS A 300 -14.67 -17.87 19.87
CA HIS A 300 -14.25 -19.27 19.74
C HIS A 300 -15.35 -20.22 19.23
N ASP A 301 -14.98 -21.17 18.37
CA ASP A 301 -14.93 -22.58 18.76
C ASP A 301 -14.10 -23.40 17.77
N ALA A 302 -13.21 -24.23 18.34
CA ALA A 302 -12.46 -25.26 17.66
C ALA A 302 -13.13 -26.60 17.96
N GLU A 303 -13.34 -27.42 16.93
CA GLU A 303 -13.25 -28.89 16.89
C GLU A 303 -14.12 -29.41 15.73
N ASN A 304 -13.51 -30.06 14.73
CA ASN A 304 -13.60 -31.51 14.51
C ASN A 304 -13.14 -31.87 13.08
N MET A 305 -12.06 -32.66 12.97
CA MET A 305 -11.70 -33.40 11.76
C MET A 305 -12.48 -34.72 11.70
N PRO A 306 -12.81 -35.22 10.49
CA PRO A 306 -12.32 -36.55 10.11
C PRO A 306 -11.96 -36.61 8.60
N ALA A 307 -10.80 -37.14 8.23
CA ALA A 307 -10.45 -38.55 8.01
C ALA A 307 -10.48 -38.91 6.51
N VAL A 308 -9.30 -39.29 6.03
CA VAL A 308 -8.98 -39.77 4.69
C VAL A 308 -9.56 -41.17 4.51
N THR A 309 -10.28 -41.41 3.41
CA THR A 309 -10.57 -42.77 2.92
C THR A 309 -10.14 -42.92 1.47
N ASN A 310 -9.13 -43.76 1.30
CA ASN A 310 -8.75 -44.44 0.06
C ASN A 310 -9.92 -45.26 -0.49
N HIS A 311 -10.15 -45.20 -1.80
CA HIS A 311 -10.74 -46.32 -2.54
C HIS A 311 -10.09 -46.44 -3.93
N GLN A 312 -9.47 -47.59 -4.15
CA GLN A 312 -9.06 -48.14 -5.44
C GLN A 312 -10.27 -48.71 -6.21
N ASP A 313 -10.34 -48.38 -7.52
CA ASP A 313 -10.68 -49.20 -8.71
C ASP A 313 -11.95 -50.10 -8.73
N PRO A 314 -12.61 -50.34 -9.91
CA PRO A 314 -11.92 -50.69 -11.17
C PRO A 314 -12.56 -50.25 -12.52
N SER A 315 -11.70 -50.38 -13.54
CA SER A 315 -11.93 -50.55 -14.98
C SER A 315 -13.31 -51.01 -15.46
N ILE A 316 -13.88 -50.30 -16.46
CA ILE A 316 -14.72 -50.91 -17.52
C ILE A 316 -14.41 -50.26 -18.89
N SER A 317 -14.32 -51.15 -19.86
CA SER A 317 -13.95 -51.03 -21.27
C SER A 317 -14.97 -50.31 -22.19
N ALA A 318 -14.41 -49.72 -23.26
CA ALA A 318 -14.93 -49.58 -24.63
C ALA A 318 -16.27 -48.87 -24.91
N LYS A 319 -16.19 -47.79 -25.71
CA LYS A 319 -16.86 -47.68 -27.02
C LYS A 319 -16.38 -46.47 -27.82
N LYS A 320 -16.02 -46.77 -29.08
CA LYS A 320 -15.60 -45.93 -30.22
C LYS A 320 -14.16 -45.42 -30.21
#